data_AF-A0A957JQE4-F1
#
_entry.id   AF-A0A957JQE4-F1
#
_cell.length_a   1.000
_cell.length_b   1.000
_cell.length_c   1.000
_cell.angle_alpha   90.00
_cell.angle_beta   90.00
_cell.angle_gamma   90.00
#
_symmetry.space_group_name_H-M   'P 1'
#
loop_
_entity.id
_entity.type
_entity.pdbx_description
1 polymer ?
#
loop_
_entity_poly.entity_id
_entity_poly.type
_entity_poly.pdbx_seq_one_letter_code
_entity_poly.pdbx_strand_id
1 'polypeptide(L)'
;ISFWQASSNGSRDNSYQGVIVAYNVIQGTHDAPLWFDDIAGGFDQPRDNRLHNNIVFMGQNGHLFDLGNPDGWTISHNNWPDRIPGVADEPNSFSALPSFADPRLNGPAVGYQLRLGDRSIGAGLPLTMISTDFWGQPRSTHPSLGIYEYSSSDGDLPITETPTGETPTPTATAVPPTATVEPTATAEPTADPHGTRLLISSSDGGQVGDVAYADEDVLAFDITTGQWSLFFDGSDVGLNGDVDGLALL
;
A
#
# COMPACT_ATOMS: atom_id res chain seq x y z
N ILE A 1 6.36 3.45 4.87
CA ILE A 1 6.33 3.55 3.37
C ILE A 1 7.53 2.77 2.89
N SER A 2 7.30 1.74 2.07
CA SER A 2 8.33 0.75 1.70
C SER A 2 9.39 1.30 0.75
N PHE A 3 10.64 0.97 1.06
CA PHE A 3 11.81 1.22 0.23
C PHE A 3 11.83 0.27 -0.97
N TRP A 4 12.23 0.80 -2.14
CA TRP A 4 12.43 0.02 -3.36
C TRP A 4 13.90 -0.43 -3.45
N GLN A 5 14.15 -1.71 -3.77
CA GLN A 5 15.48 -2.23 -4.10
C GLN A 5 15.46 -2.96 -5.44
N ALA A 6 16.24 -2.46 -6.40
CA ALA A 6 16.59 -3.20 -7.60
C ALA A 6 17.77 -4.15 -7.31
N SER A 7 17.57 -5.44 -7.54
CA SER A 7 18.58 -6.49 -7.29
C SER A 7 19.80 -6.43 -8.23
N SER A 8 19.78 -5.60 -9.27
CA SER A 8 20.93 -5.29 -10.12
C SER A 8 21.63 -3.96 -9.76
N ASN A 9 21.08 -3.20 -8.80
CA ASN A 9 21.65 -1.92 -8.41
C ASN A 9 22.70 -2.11 -7.31
N GLY A 10 23.97 -2.08 -7.70
CA GLY A 10 25.12 -2.16 -6.78
C GLY A 10 25.53 -0.81 -6.17
N SER A 11 24.76 0.26 -6.38
CA SER A 11 25.08 1.59 -5.86
C SER A 11 24.56 1.78 -4.44
N ARG A 12 25.38 2.41 -3.59
CA ARG A 12 24.97 2.85 -2.24
C ARG A 12 24.16 4.16 -2.26
N ASP A 13 23.90 4.70 -3.45
CA ASP A 13 23.18 5.94 -3.71
C ASP A 13 21.89 5.61 -4.49
N ASN A 14 20.75 5.63 -3.79
CA ASN A 14 19.44 5.18 -4.28
C ASN A 14 18.82 6.22 -5.23
N SER A 15 18.97 6.05 -6.55
CA SER A 15 18.25 6.87 -7.53
C SER A 15 16.95 6.18 -7.95
N TYR A 16 15.81 6.83 -7.72
CA TYR A 16 14.50 6.33 -8.16
C TYR A 16 14.37 6.56 -9.67
N GLN A 17 14.38 5.48 -10.47
CA GLN A 17 14.21 5.55 -11.91
C GLN A 17 13.09 4.62 -12.35
N GLY A 18 12.14 5.14 -13.14
CA GLY A 18 11.03 4.32 -13.66
C GLY A 18 10.04 3.84 -12.59
N VAL A 19 9.99 4.48 -11.42
CA VAL A 19 9.01 4.15 -10.37
C VAL A 19 7.62 4.51 -10.86
N ILE A 20 6.64 3.63 -10.64
CA ILE A 20 5.24 3.88 -10.99
C ILE A 20 4.37 3.68 -9.75
N VAL A 21 3.72 4.75 -9.31
CA VAL A 21 2.70 4.74 -8.26
C VAL A 21 1.36 4.98 -8.94
N ALA A 22 0.53 3.94 -9.02
CA ALA A 22 -0.74 4.03 -9.72
C ALA A 22 -1.87 3.22 -9.09
N TYR A 23 -3.10 3.70 -9.28
CA TYR A 23 -4.33 3.03 -8.86
C TYR A 23 -4.45 2.77 -7.35
N ASN A 24 -3.87 3.64 -6.54
CA ASN A 24 -3.97 3.56 -5.09
C ASN A 24 -5.08 4.46 -4.55
N VAL A 25 -5.63 4.07 -3.40
CA VAL A 25 -6.34 4.98 -2.49
C VAL A 25 -5.46 5.11 -1.26
N ILE A 26 -4.85 6.28 -1.05
CA ILE A 26 -3.93 6.53 0.07
C ILE A 26 -4.61 7.49 1.04
N GLN A 27 -4.87 7.04 2.27
CA GLN A 27 -5.57 7.82 3.27
C GLN A 27 -5.16 7.45 4.69
N GLY A 28 -5.43 8.35 5.63
CA GLY A 28 -5.20 8.12 7.05
C GLY A 28 -3.73 7.95 7.42
N THR A 29 -2.81 8.43 6.59
CA THR A 29 -1.40 8.50 6.93
C THR A 29 -1.20 9.53 8.03
N HIS A 30 -0.34 9.24 9.01
CA HIS A 30 0.02 10.20 10.04
C HIS A 30 0.75 11.40 9.41
N ASP A 31 1.75 11.10 8.57
CA ASP A 31 2.53 12.09 7.83
C ASP A 31 2.14 12.18 6.35
N ALA A 32 3.02 12.73 5.51
CA ALA A 32 2.79 12.84 4.08
C ALA A 32 2.52 11.45 3.47
N PRO A 33 1.43 11.26 2.71
CA PRO A 33 1.08 9.98 2.10
C PRO A 33 2.12 9.49 1.08
N LEU A 34 2.94 10.40 0.55
CA LEU A 34 4.08 10.09 -0.28
C LEU A 34 5.21 11.08 0.04
N TRP A 35 6.40 10.53 0.27
CA TRP A 35 7.62 11.25 0.59
C TRP A 35 8.77 10.62 -0.19
N PHE A 36 9.46 11.42 -1.00
CA PHE A 36 10.71 11.04 -1.64
C PHE A 36 11.79 12.06 -1.32
N ASP A 37 12.92 11.60 -0.79
CA ASP A 37 14.04 12.46 -0.41
C ASP A 37 14.74 13.09 -1.62
N ASP A 38 15.44 14.20 -1.37
CA ASP A 38 16.30 14.86 -2.35
C ASP A 38 17.59 14.05 -2.59
N ILE A 39 17.91 13.86 -3.86
CA ILE A 39 19.15 13.27 -4.32
C ILE A 39 20.11 14.39 -4.68
N ALA A 40 21.15 14.55 -3.87
CA ALA A 40 22.12 15.63 -4.03
C ALA A 40 22.72 15.73 -5.45
N GLY A 41 23.11 16.95 -5.83
CA GLY A 41 23.79 17.19 -7.09
C GLY A 41 25.12 16.44 -7.18
N GLY A 42 25.36 15.77 -8.30
CA GLY A 42 26.56 14.94 -8.53
C GLY A 42 26.29 13.44 -8.53
N PHE A 43 25.07 13.03 -8.16
CA PHE A 43 24.57 11.65 -8.28
C PHE A 43 23.58 11.51 -9.43
N ASP A 44 23.31 10.26 -9.83
CA ASP A 44 22.27 9.95 -10.81
C ASP A 44 20.91 10.45 -10.30
N GLN A 45 20.31 11.36 -11.06
CA GLN A 45 19.08 12.02 -10.67
C GLN A 45 17.86 11.15 -10.96
N PRO A 46 16.79 11.26 -10.14
CA PRO A 46 15.53 10.60 -10.44
C PRO A 46 15.01 10.98 -11.82
N ARG A 47 14.48 10.01 -12.55
CA ARG A 47 13.92 10.23 -13.90
C ARG A 47 12.92 9.16 -14.26
N ASP A 48 12.06 9.49 -15.22
CA ASP A 48 11.07 8.57 -15.79
C ASP A 48 10.07 8.00 -14.76
N ASN A 49 9.96 8.61 -13.58
CA ASN A 49 9.02 8.20 -12.53
C ASN A 49 7.63 8.76 -12.81
N ARG A 50 6.59 8.05 -12.37
CA ARG A 50 5.20 8.39 -12.64
C ARG A 50 4.32 8.18 -11.42
N LEU A 51 3.49 9.18 -11.15
CA LEU A 51 2.45 9.13 -10.14
C LEU A 51 1.14 9.48 -10.85
N HIS A 52 0.33 8.48 -11.16
CA HIS A 52 -0.93 8.71 -11.86
C HIS A 52 -2.03 7.72 -11.49
N ASN A 53 -3.27 8.11 -11.67
CA ASN A 53 -4.45 7.30 -11.38
C ASN A 53 -4.67 6.99 -9.91
N ASN A 54 -4.17 7.82 -8.99
CA ASN A 54 -4.36 7.64 -7.56
C ASN A 54 -5.45 8.56 -7.01
N ILE A 55 -6.00 8.18 -5.86
CA ILE A 55 -6.80 9.03 -4.99
C ILE A 55 -6.00 9.20 -3.70
N VAL A 56 -5.50 10.41 -3.43
CA VAL A 56 -4.52 10.64 -2.35
C VAL A 56 -5.01 11.73 -1.43
N PHE A 57 -5.33 11.34 -0.20
CA PHE A 57 -5.74 12.24 0.87
C PHE A 57 -4.52 12.79 1.60
N MET A 58 -4.69 13.99 2.16
CA MET A 58 -3.68 14.62 3.00
C MET A 58 -3.45 13.80 4.28
N GLY A 59 -2.19 13.79 4.72
CA GLY A 59 -1.82 13.24 6.02
C GLY A 59 -2.45 14.01 7.17
N GLN A 60 -2.57 13.35 8.33
CA GLN A 60 -3.15 13.95 9.53
C GLN A 60 -2.33 15.16 10.03
N ASN A 61 -1.03 15.18 9.75
CA ASN A 61 -0.15 16.32 10.04
C ASN A 61 -0.32 17.51 9.07
N GLY A 62 -1.20 17.41 8.07
CA GLY A 62 -1.45 18.45 7.06
C GLY A 62 -0.48 18.44 5.88
N HIS A 63 0.44 17.46 5.82
CA HIS A 63 1.33 17.27 4.68
C HIS A 63 0.70 16.32 3.67
N LEU A 64 0.80 16.67 2.39
CA LEU A 64 0.18 15.89 1.30
C LEU A 64 1.20 15.21 0.40
N PHE A 65 2.31 15.88 0.12
CA PHE A 65 3.26 15.38 -0.87
C PHE A 65 4.58 16.11 -0.71
N ASP A 66 5.66 15.35 -0.50
CA ASP A 66 7.02 15.88 -0.50
C ASP A 66 7.87 15.13 -1.53
N LEU A 67 8.58 15.87 -2.37
CA LEU A 67 9.29 15.37 -3.52
C LEU A 67 10.57 16.18 -3.71
N GLY A 68 11.69 15.62 -3.27
CA GLY A 68 12.99 16.29 -3.31
C GLY A 68 13.44 16.66 -4.73
N ASN A 69 13.23 15.79 -5.72
CA ASN A 69 13.57 16.02 -7.13
C ASN A 69 12.33 15.94 -8.04
N PRO A 70 11.51 16.99 -8.11
CA PRO A 70 10.25 16.94 -8.86
C PRO A 70 10.44 16.77 -10.38
N ASP A 71 11.55 17.25 -10.94
CA ASP A 71 11.85 17.14 -12.38
C ASP A 71 11.97 15.68 -12.86
N GLY A 72 12.18 14.74 -11.94
CA GLY A 72 12.25 13.30 -12.23
C GLY A 72 10.90 12.60 -12.34
N TRP A 73 9.79 13.32 -12.14
CA TRP A 73 8.45 12.77 -12.00
C TRP A 73 7.45 13.39 -12.98
N THR A 74 6.58 12.55 -13.51
CA THR A 74 5.33 12.97 -14.19
C THR A 74 4.16 12.66 -13.26
N ILE A 75 3.36 13.66 -12.91
CA ILE A 75 2.32 13.56 -11.86
C ILE A 75 0.96 13.97 -12.42
N SER A 76 0.22 13.05 -13.00
CA SER A 76 -1.02 13.38 -13.74
C SER A 76 -2.18 12.46 -13.37
N HIS A 77 -3.42 12.85 -13.70
CA HIS A 77 -4.60 11.99 -13.50
C HIS A 77 -4.75 11.49 -12.05
N ASN A 78 -4.48 12.34 -11.06
CA ASN A 78 -4.73 12.01 -9.65
C ASN A 78 -5.90 12.82 -9.11
N ASN A 79 -6.66 12.23 -8.20
CA ASN A 79 -7.59 12.96 -7.36
C ASN A 79 -6.91 13.29 -6.03
N TRP A 80 -6.91 14.57 -5.67
CA TRP A 80 -6.37 15.12 -4.44
C TRP A 80 -7.52 15.73 -3.64
N PRO A 81 -8.25 14.95 -2.83
CA PRO A 81 -9.52 15.37 -2.24
C PRO A 81 -9.42 16.64 -1.39
N ASP A 82 -8.28 16.84 -0.71
CA ASP A 82 -8.03 17.98 0.16
C ASP A 82 -7.53 19.22 -0.60
N ARG A 83 -6.56 19.06 -1.49
CA ARG A 83 -5.98 20.13 -2.34
C ARG A 83 -4.99 19.54 -3.34
N ILE A 84 -4.88 20.11 -4.55
CA ILE A 84 -3.82 19.72 -5.50
C ILE A 84 -2.44 20.19 -4.97
N PRO A 85 -1.42 19.32 -4.86
CA PRO A 85 -0.05 19.71 -4.54
C PRO A 85 0.52 20.66 -5.60
N GLY A 86 1.35 21.63 -5.19
CA GLY A 86 1.93 22.60 -6.14
C GLY A 86 2.82 21.96 -7.22
N VAL A 87 3.51 20.86 -6.88
CA VAL A 87 4.32 20.06 -7.82
C VAL A 87 3.48 19.14 -8.71
N ALA A 88 2.17 19.02 -8.46
CA ALA A 88 1.26 18.11 -9.14
C ALA A 88 0.22 18.87 -10.00
N ASP A 89 0.60 20.03 -10.54
CA ASP A 89 -0.28 20.90 -11.35
C ASP A 89 -0.53 20.38 -12.78
N GLU A 90 0.12 19.27 -13.15
CA GLU A 90 0.03 18.69 -14.48
C GLU A 90 -1.41 18.28 -14.86
N PRO A 91 -1.69 18.13 -16.18
CA PRO A 91 -3.04 17.97 -16.70
C PRO A 91 -3.82 16.81 -16.07
N ASN A 92 -5.13 17.01 -15.96
CA ASN A 92 -6.13 16.03 -15.53
C ASN A 92 -6.02 15.55 -14.07
N SER A 93 -5.08 16.06 -13.28
CA SER A 93 -5.19 16.02 -11.83
C SER A 93 -6.31 16.97 -11.36
N PHE A 94 -7.08 16.58 -10.36
CA PHE A 94 -8.15 17.40 -9.83
C PHE A 94 -8.32 17.22 -8.32
N SER A 95 -9.09 18.10 -7.71
CA SER A 95 -9.52 17.98 -6.32
C SER A 95 -11.03 17.77 -6.27
N ALA A 96 -11.46 16.62 -5.76
CA ALA A 96 -12.84 16.32 -5.46
C ALA A 96 -12.92 15.23 -4.38
N LEU A 97 -13.83 15.38 -3.41
CA LEU A 97 -14.11 14.31 -2.46
C LEU A 97 -14.67 13.09 -3.20
N PRO A 98 -14.04 11.91 -3.09
CA PRO A 98 -14.53 10.70 -3.75
C PRO A 98 -15.77 10.17 -3.03
N SER A 99 -16.75 9.77 -3.82
CA SER A 99 -18.00 9.15 -3.42
C SER A 99 -17.80 7.65 -3.26
N PHE A 100 -17.07 7.24 -2.23
CA PHE A 100 -16.91 5.83 -1.88
C PHE A 100 -18.19 5.23 -1.26
N ALA A 101 -18.31 3.90 -1.28
CA ALA A 101 -19.46 3.17 -0.74
C ALA A 101 -19.55 3.23 0.80
N ASP A 102 -18.48 2.84 1.51
CA ASP A 102 -18.37 2.84 2.98
C ASP A 102 -16.87 2.94 3.39
N PRO A 103 -16.22 4.08 3.14
CA PRO A 103 -14.79 4.23 3.34
C PRO A 103 -14.46 4.28 4.84
N ARG A 104 -13.98 3.15 5.39
CA ARG A 104 -13.55 3.06 6.79
C ARG A 104 -12.05 2.87 6.86
N LEU A 105 -11.36 3.71 7.62
CA LEU A 105 -9.95 3.49 7.91
C LEU A 105 -9.78 2.12 8.57
N ASN A 106 -8.82 1.33 8.08
CA ASN A 106 -8.62 -0.08 8.47
C ASN A 106 -9.82 -1.01 8.21
N GLY A 107 -10.79 -0.56 7.42
CA GLY A 107 -11.92 -1.34 6.95
C GLY A 107 -11.61 -2.11 5.66
N PRO A 108 -12.58 -2.91 5.17
CA PRO A 108 -12.37 -3.74 3.99
C PRO A 108 -12.27 -2.90 2.71
N ALA A 109 -11.49 -3.37 1.74
CA ALA A 109 -11.28 -2.69 0.45
C ALA A 109 -12.58 -2.35 -0.28
N VAL A 110 -13.64 -3.15 -0.09
CA VAL A 110 -14.96 -2.92 -0.73
C VAL A 110 -15.60 -1.59 -0.32
N GLY A 111 -15.24 -1.06 0.84
CA GLY A 111 -15.67 0.27 1.30
C GLY A 111 -15.17 1.40 0.40
N TYR A 112 -14.09 1.18 -0.35
CA TYR A 112 -13.45 2.13 -1.24
C TYR A 112 -13.83 1.98 -2.71
N GLN A 113 -14.88 1.20 -3.00
CA GLN A 113 -15.47 1.19 -4.33
C GLN A 113 -16.17 2.52 -4.61
N LEU A 114 -15.97 3.05 -5.81
CA LEU A 114 -16.55 4.30 -6.28
C LEU A 114 -18.02 4.11 -6.61
N ARG A 115 -18.86 5.08 -6.23
CA ARG A 115 -20.28 5.11 -6.57
C ARG A 115 -20.53 5.79 -7.90
N LEU A 116 -21.70 5.49 -8.47
CA LEU A 116 -22.15 6.08 -9.73
C LEU A 116 -22.09 7.62 -9.66
N GLY A 117 -21.49 8.23 -10.69
CA GLY A 117 -21.37 9.68 -10.80
C GLY A 117 -20.12 10.26 -10.11
N ASP A 118 -19.28 9.44 -9.48
CA ASP A 118 -18.00 9.92 -8.97
C ASP A 118 -17.11 10.43 -10.11
N ARG A 119 -16.40 11.55 -9.85
CA ARG A 119 -15.52 12.18 -10.84
C ARG A 119 -14.26 11.37 -11.16
N SER A 120 -13.91 10.41 -10.31
CA SER A 120 -12.77 9.51 -10.49
C SER A 120 -13.09 8.38 -11.46
N ILE A 121 -14.37 8.14 -11.78
CA ILE A 121 -14.78 7.18 -12.80
C ILE A 121 -14.42 7.73 -14.18
N GLY A 122 -13.69 6.96 -14.99
CA GLY A 122 -13.36 7.38 -16.36
C GLY A 122 -12.22 8.40 -16.47
N ALA A 123 -11.60 8.79 -15.35
CA ALA A 123 -10.67 9.91 -15.31
C ALA A 123 -9.20 9.49 -15.47
N GLY A 124 -8.90 8.19 -15.49
CA GLY A 124 -7.54 7.67 -15.48
C GLY A 124 -6.93 7.53 -16.86
N LEU A 125 -5.61 7.37 -16.87
CA LEU A 125 -4.79 7.01 -18.01
C LEU A 125 -4.65 5.47 -18.10
N PRO A 126 -5.01 4.81 -19.21
CA PRO A 126 -4.84 3.36 -19.34
C PRO A 126 -3.37 2.95 -19.27
N LEU A 127 -3.06 1.95 -18.44
CA LEU A 127 -1.72 1.41 -18.25
C LEU A 127 -1.72 -0.07 -18.64
N THR A 128 -0.97 -0.43 -19.68
CA THR A 128 -0.94 -1.82 -20.17
C THR A 128 -0.34 -2.80 -19.15
N MET A 129 0.51 -2.31 -18.25
CA MET A 129 1.16 -3.10 -17.20
C MET A 129 0.28 -3.33 -15.95
N ILE A 130 -0.82 -2.58 -15.80
CA ILE A 130 -1.80 -2.76 -14.72
C ILE A 130 -3.18 -2.79 -15.38
N SER A 131 -3.54 -3.97 -15.87
CA SER A 131 -4.73 -4.17 -16.71
C SER A 131 -5.99 -4.56 -15.93
N THR A 132 -5.88 -4.81 -14.63
CA THR A 132 -7.01 -5.13 -13.75
C THR A 132 -7.00 -4.26 -12.48
N ASP A 133 -8.16 -4.16 -11.84
CA ASP A 133 -8.31 -3.53 -10.54
C ASP A 133 -7.98 -4.51 -9.39
N PHE A 134 -8.23 -4.09 -8.14
CA PHE A 134 -7.96 -4.90 -6.94
C PHE A 134 -8.75 -6.22 -6.90
N TRP A 135 -9.92 -6.30 -7.55
CA TRP A 135 -10.76 -7.50 -7.61
C TRP A 135 -10.56 -8.32 -8.89
N GLY A 136 -9.58 -7.96 -9.72
CA GLY A 136 -9.32 -8.63 -10.99
C GLY A 136 -10.25 -8.21 -12.12
N GLN A 137 -11.09 -7.18 -11.93
CA GLN A 137 -11.92 -6.62 -12.99
C GLN A 137 -11.02 -5.93 -14.02
N PRO A 138 -11.17 -6.21 -15.33
CA PRO A 138 -10.39 -5.53 -16.36
C PRO A 138 -10.64 -4.02 -16.35
N ARG A 139 -9.55 -3.26 -16.41
CA ARG A 139 -9.57 -1.80 -16.55
C ARG A 139 -9.94 -1.41 -17.98
N SER A 140 -10.78 -0.39 -18.11
CA SER A 140 -11.23 0.09 -19.41
C SER A 140 -10.19 0.97 -20.10
N THR A 141 -10.54 1.50 -21.27
CA THR A 141 -9.70 2.48 -21.99
C THR A 141 -9.70 3.86 -21.33
N HIS A 142 -10.63 4.10 -20.40
CA HIS A 142 -10.70 5.28 -19.53
C HIS A 142 -10.90 4.77 -18.11
N PRO A 143 -9.84 4.26 -17.46
CA PRO A 143 -9.98 3.58 -16.18
C PRO A 143 -10.43 4.52 -15.07
N SER A 144 -11.06 3.96 -14.06
CA SER A 144 -11.29 4.67 -12.79
C SER A 144 -9.96 4.91 -12.07
N LEU A 145 -9.85 6.04 -11.36
CA LEU A 145 -8.74 6.26 -10.43
C LEU A 145 -8.90 5.34 -9.20
N GLY A 146 -7.79 5.05 -8.53
CA GLY A 146 -7.78 4.23 -7.32
C GLY A 146 -7.98 2.73 -7.60
N ILE A 147 -8.35 1.99 -6.55
CA ILE A 147 -8.25 0.53 -6.51
C ILE A 147 -9.36 -0.21 -7.26
N TYR A 148 -10.41 0.49 -7.67
CA TYR A 148 -11.64 -0.09 -8.20
C TYR A 148 -11.90 0.41 -9.62
N GLU A 149 -12.24 -0.51 -10.54
CA GLU A 149 -12.77 -0.16 -11.86
C GLU A 149 -14.30 -0.19 -11.84
N TYR A 150 -14.92 0.96 -12.12
CA TYR A 150 -16.39 1.03 -12.18
C TYR A 150 -16.90 0.40 -13.48
N SER A 151 -17.80 -0.57 -13.37
CA SER A 151 -18.58 -1.07 -14.50
C SER A 151 -20.02 -0.57 -14.40
N SER A 152 -20.64 -0.24 -15.53
CA SER A 152 -22.07 0.10 -15.57
C SER A 152 -22.99 -1.03 -15.09
N SER A 153 -22.47 -2.26 -14.98
CA SER A 153 -23.16 -3.39 -14.35
C SER A 153 -23.31 -3.26 -12.84
N ASP A 154 -22.46 -2.45 -12.20
CA ASP A 154 -22.33 -2.41 -10.74
C ASP A 154 -23.41 -1.50 -10.11
N GLY A 155 -24.04 -0.63 -10.91
CA GLY A 155 -25.14 0.23 -10.45
C GLY A 155 -24.69 1.31 -9.48
N ASP A 156 -25.61 1.83 -8.66
CA ASP A 156 -25.29 2.71 -7.53
C ASP A 156 -25.10 1.85 -6.27
N LEU A 157 -23.89 1.88 -5.69
CA LEU A 157 -23.57 1.09 -4.49
C LEU A 157 -24.20 1.75 -3.25
N PRO A 158 -24.85 0.98 -2.34
CA PRO A 158 -25.57 1.54 -1.19
C PRO A 158 -24.63 2.19 -0.17
N ILE A 159 -25.12 3.26 0.49
CA ILE A 159 -24.49 3.82 1.69
C ILE A 159 -24.79 2.95 2.91
N THR A 160 -23.78 2.67 3.73
CA THR A 160 -23.99 2.04 5.06
C THR A 160 -23.40 2.96 6.14
N GLU A 161 -24.25 3.81 6.73
CA GLU A 161 -23.89 4.64 7.89
C GLU A 161 -23.55 3.73 9.10
N THR A 162 -22.41 3.93 9.77
CA THR A 162 -22.02 3.13 10.95
C THR A 162 -22.44 3.83 12.25
N PRO A 163 -23.13 3.17 13.19
CA PRO A 163 -23.38 3.73 14.53
C PRO A 163 -22.14 3.60 15.42
N THR A 164 -21.80 4.67 16.14
CA THR A 164 -20.71 4.74 17.12
C THR A 164 -20.96 3.81 18.32
N GLY A 165 -20.06 2.87 18.60
CA GLY A 165 -20.12 1.97 19.76
C GLY A 165 -18.73 1.70 20.33
N GLU A 166 -18.59 1.86 21.65
CA GLU A 166 -17.32 1.89 22.40
C GLU A 166 -16.56 0.54 22.46
N THR A 167 -15.23 0.64 22.45
CA THR A 167 -14.25 -0.48 22.46
C THR A 167 -14.05 -1.03 23.88
N PRO A 168 -14.17 -2.35 24.14
CA PRO A 168 -13.80 -2.92 25.44
C PRO A 168 -12.28 -3.09 25.60
N THR A 169 -11.76 -2.74 26.77
CA THR A 169 -10.35 -2.86 27.18
C THR A 169 -9.97 -4.31 27.56
N PRO A 170 -8.93 -4.93 26.98
CA PRO A 170 -8.45 -6.23 27.43
C PRO A 170 -7.50 -6.13 28.65
N THR A 171 -7.58 -7.14 29.53
CA THR A 171 -6.77 -7.33 30.76
C THR A 171 -5.61 -8.29 30.50
N ALA A 172 -4.40 -7.93 30.93
CA ALA A 172 -3.19 -8.73 30.73
C ALA A 172 -3.10 -9.97 31.66
N THR A 173 -2.55 -11.08 31.16
CA THR A 173 -2.10 -12.24 31.95
C THR A 173 -0.76 -12.75 31.41
N ALA A 174 0.17 -13.09 32.32
CA ALA A 174 1.58 -13.40 32.03
C ALA A 174 1.84 -14.82 31.50
N VAL A 175 2.89 -14.99 30.68
CA VAL A 175 3.36 -16.26 30.08
C VAL A 175 4.80 -16.59 30.55
N PRO A 176 5.16 -17.88 30.81
CA PRO A 176 6.42 -18.34 31.42
C PRO A 176 7.59 -18.54 30.42
N PRO A 177 8.85 -18.84 30.85
CA PRO A 177 10.03 -18.65 30.00
C PRO A 177 10.38 -19.80 29.04
N THR A 178 11.10 -19.37 28.00
CA THR A 178 11.68 -19.93 26.77
C THR A 178 12.42 -21.27 26.86
N ALA A 179 12.42 -22.03 25.75
CA ALA A 179 13.45 -23.03 25.42
C ALA A 179 14.21 -22.63 24.15
N THR A 180 15.53 -22.59 24.24
CA THR A 180 16.48 -22.28 23.16
C THR A 180 16.75 -23.53 22.31
N VAL A 181 16.65 -23.43 20.99
CA VAL A 181 17.13 -24.45 20.03
C VAL A 181 18.21 -23.90 19.10
N GLU A 182 19.20 -24.74 18.83
CA GLU A 182 20.45 -24.50 18.10
C GLU A 182 20.23 -24.46 16.57
N PRO A 183 20.93 -23.59 15.80
CA PRO A 183 20.65 -23.42 14.38
C PRO A 183 21.19 -24.58 13.55
N THR A 184 20.33 -25.19 12.72
CA THR A 184 20.71 -26.23 11.75
C THR A 184 20.90 -25.63 10.36
N ALA A 185 21.90 -26.14 9.62
CA ALA A 185 22.44 -25.59 8.38
C ALA A 185 21.43 -25.40 7.22
N THR A 186 21.68 -24.34 6.44
CA THR A 186 20.99 -23.88 5.23
C THR A 186 20.94 -24.95 4.13
N ALA A 187 19.72 -25.34 3.73
CA ALA A 187 19.48 -26.11 2.51
C ALA A 187 19.45 -25.18 1.27
N GLU A 188 19.92 -25.72 0.15
CA GLU A 188 19.84 -25.17 -1.22
C GLU A 188 18.38 -24.90 -1.63
N PRO A 189 18.06 -23.83 -2.40
CA PRO A 189 16.67 -23.46 -2.69
C PRO A 189 16.00 -24.50 -3.58
N THR A 190 15.24 -25.38 -2.95
CA THR A 190 14.26 -26.23 -3.63
C THR A 190 13.05 -25.36 -3.94
N ALA A 191 12.57 -25.38 -5.18
CA ALA A 191 11.34 -24.70 -5.58
C ALA A 191 10.24 -24.94 -4.55
N ASP A 192 9.70 -23.86 -3.98
CA ASP A 192 8.74 -23.89 -2.89
C ASP A 192 7.52 -24.76 -3.28
N PRO A 193 7.26 -25.91 -2.62
CA PRO A 193 6.08 -26.72 -2.87
C PRO A 193 4.81 -26.09 -2.26
N HIS A 194 4.95 -24.96 -1.58
CA HIS A 194 3.83 -24.22 -1.03
C HIS A 194 3.33 -23.23 -2.09
N GLY A 195 2.01 -23.19 -2.31
CA GLY A 195 1.38 -22.42 -3.38
C GLY A 195 1.64 -20.91 -3.30
N THR A 196 0.99 -20.15 -4.17
CA THR A 196 1.08 -18.69 -4.15
C THR A 196 0.75 -18.15 -2.74
N ARG A 197 1.70 -17.46 -2.13
CA ARG A 197 1.58 -16.88 -0.78
C ARG A 197 1.54 -15.37 -0.87
N LEU A 198 0.71 -14.75 -0.04
CA LEU A 198 0.74 -13.32 0.22
C LEU A 198 1.51 -13.09 1.52
N LEU A 199 2.59 -12.30 1.46
CA LEU A 199 3.33 -11.89 2.64
C LEU A 199 2.87 -10.50 3.08
N ILE A 200 2.70 -10.32 4.38
CA ILE A 200 2.10 -9.12 4.97
C ILE A 200 2.87 -8.74 6.23
N SER A 201 3.32 -7.49 6.31
CA SER A 201 3.77 -6.85 7.56
C SER A 201 2.65 -5.95 8.11
N SER A 202 2.69 -5.70 9.42
CA SER A 202 1.73 -4.87 10.13
C SER A 202 2.45 -3.77 10.89
N SER A 203 1.81 -2.62 11.06
CA SER A 203 2.35 -1.51 11.87
C SER A 203 2.03 -1.63 13.37
N ASP A 204 1.32 -2.68 13.76
CA ASP A 204 0.95 -3.01 15.14
C ASP A 204 0.81 -4.53 15.29
N GLY A 205 0.86 -5.01 16.54
CA GLY A 205 0.66 -6.42 16.86
C GLY A 205 -0.81 -6.85 16.84
N GLY A 206 -1.04 -8.15 16.71
CA GLY A 206 -2.38 -8.71 16.66
C GLY A 206 -2.43 -10.23 16.61
N GLN A 207 -3.59 -10.72 16.18
CA GLN A 207 -3.83 -12.15 16.00
C GLN A 207 -4.66 -12.39 14.74
N VAL A 208 -4.28 -13.39 13.94
CA VAL A 208 -5.05 -13.86 12.79
C VAL A 208 -5.19 -15.39 12.85
N GLY A 209 -6.43 -15.86 12.99
CA GLY A 209 -6.68 -17.25 13.35
C GLY A 209 -6.00 -17.59 14.67
N ASP A 210 -5.15 -18.63 14.66
CA ASP A 210 -4.36 -19.05 15.83
C ASP A 210 -2.93 -18.46 15.84
N VAL A 211 -2.61 -17.57 14.91
CA VAL A 211 -1.27 -16.97 14.77
C VAL A 211 -1.26 -15.58 15.39
N ALA A 212 -0.53 -15.43 16.49
CA ALA A 212 -0.21 -14.11 17.05
C ALA A 212 1.00 -13.51 16.32
N TYR A 213 1.05 -12.18 16.24
CA TYR A 213 2.13 -11.43 15.60
C TYR A 213 2.31 -10.06 16.28
N ALA A 214 3.50 -9.48 16.12
CA ALA A 214 3.87 -8.13 16.51
C ALA A 214 4.11 -7.24 15.26
N ASP A 215 4.41 -5.96 15.46
CA ASP A 215 4.67 -5.02 14.37
C ASP A 215 5.96 -5.35 13.59
N GLU A 216 6.92 -5.97 14.24
CA GLU A 216 8.17 -6.44 13.64
C GLU A 216 8.05 -7.77 12.85
N ASP A 217 6.86 -8.37 12.81
CA ASP A 217 6.65 -9.69 12.21
C ASP A 217 6.17 -9.63 10.76
N VAL A 218 6.39 -10.74 10.03
CA VAL A 218 5.78 -10.98 8.72
C VAL A 218 4.92 -12.22 8.77
N LEU A 219 3.68 -12.08 8.33
CA LEU A 219 2.73 -13.16 8.14
C LEU A 219 2.77 -13.68 6.70
N ALA A 220 2.52 -14.97 6.53
CA ALA A 220 2.20 -15.58 5.24
C ALA A 220 0.75 -16.05 5.23
N PHE A 221 0.02 -15.69 4.18
CA PHE A 221 -1.27 -16.27 3.83
C PHE A 221 -1.13 -17.16 2.61
N ASP A 222 -1.43 -18.45 2.76
CA ASP A 222 -1.48 -19.39 1.66
C ASP A 222 -2.84 -19.26 0.96
N ILE A 223 -2.86 -18.73 -0.26
CA ILE A 223 -4.13 -18.48 -0.98
C ILE A 223 -4.83 -19.77 -1.42
N THR A 224 -4.12 -20.89 -1.44
CA THR A 224 -4.64 -22.19 -1.89
C THR A 224 -5.41 -22.87 -0.76
N THR A 225 -4.91 -22.75 0.47
CA THR A 225 -5.47 -23.41 1.66
C THR A 225 -6.25 -22.45 2.57
N GLY A 226 -6.08 -21.14 2.39
CA GLY A 226 -6.69 -20.11 3.21
C GLY A 226 -6.13 -20.06 4.64
N GLN A 227 -4.90 -20.54 4.84
CA GLN A 227 -4.26 -20.65 6.15
C GLN A 227 -3.25 -19.53 6.37
N TRP A 228 -3.20 -19.05 7.61
CA TRP A 228 -2.20 -18.10 8.09
C TRP A 228 -1.07 -18.82 8.80
N SER A 229 0.14 -18.31 8.64
CA SER A 229 1.33 -18.73 9.37
C SER A 229 2.24 -17.54 9.64
N LEU A 230 2.98 -17.57 10.74
CA LEU A 230 4.09 -16.65 10.96
C LEU A 230 5.21 -17.03 10.00
N PHE A 231 5.59 -16.10 9.12
CA PHE A 231 6.64 -16.30 8.11
C PHE A 231 8.01 -15.88 8.66
N PHE A 232 8.04 -14.78 9.41
CA PHE A 232 9.22 -14.24 10.06
C PHE A 232 8.83 -13.61 11.39
N ASP A 233 9.58 -13.96 12.44
CA ASP A 233 9.48 -13.38 13.77
C ASP A 233 10.61 -12.34 13.90
N GLY A 234 10.26 -11.05 13.97
CA GLY A 234 11.23 -9.97 14.02
C GLY A 234 11.93 -9.86 15.37
N SER A 235 11.23 -10.30 16.43
CA SER A 235 11.74 -10.25 17.80
C SER A 235 12.92 -11.20 17.99
N ASP A 236 12.91 -12.34 17.29
CA ASP A 236 13.97 -13.35 17.29
C ASP A 236 15.31 -12.82 16.73
N VAL A 237 15.28 -11.74 15.94
CA VAL A 237 16.49 -11.07 15.42
C VAL A 237 16.70 -9.67 16.00
N GLY A 238 15.95 -9.31 17.04
CA GLY A 238 16.11 -8.07 17.79
C GLY A 238 15.57 -6.81 17.11
N LEU A 239 14.62 -6.97 16.19
CA LEU A 239 13.80 -5.83 15.74
C LEU A 239 12.88 -5.40 16.89
N ASN A 240 12.59 -4.10 16.96
CA ASN A 240 11.76 -3.50 18.02
C ASN A 240 10.78 -2.48 17.44
N GLY A 241 10.39 -2.66 16.18
CA GLY A 241 9.57 -1.74 15.40
C GLY A 241 9.18 -2.39 14.07
N ASP A 242 8.33 -1.70 13.32
CA ASP A 242 7.67 -2.25 12.16
C ASP A 242 8.60 -2.68 11.02
N VAL A 243 8.24 -3.77 10.33
CA VAL A 243 8.91 -4.18 9.09
C VAL A 243 8.37 -3.35 7.93
N ASP A 244 9.11 -2.30 7.60
CA ASP A 244 8.81 -1.39 6.48
C ASP A 244 8.99 -2.03 5.09
N GLY A 245 9.76 -3.11 4.98
CA GLY A 245 10.08 -3.73 3.70
C GLY A 245 10.63 -5.15 3.83
N LEU A 246 10.22 -6.01 2.90
CA LEU A 246 10.59 -7.42 2.86
C LEU A 246 10.94 -7.84 1.42
N ALA A 247 11.98 -8.66 1.28
CA ALA A 247 12.33 -9.30 0.02
C ALA A 247 12.59 -10.80 0.23
N LEU A 248 12.01 -11.62 -0.64
CA LEU A 248 12.33 -13.04 -0.81
C LEU A 248 13.36 -13.15 -1.95
N LEU A 249 14.49 -13.81 -1.72
CA LEU A 249 15.57 -13.99 -2.69
C LEU A 249 15.58 -15.39 -3.30
#